data_AF-A0A8T1TED0-F1
#
_entry.id   AF-A0A8T1TED0-F1
#
_cell.length_a   1.000
_cell.length_b   1.000
_cell.length_c   1.000
_cell.angle_alpha   90.00
_cell.angle_beta   90.00
_cell.angle_gamma   90.00
#
_symmetry.space_group_name_H-M   'P 1'
#
loop_
_entity.id
_entity.type
_entity.pdbx_description
1 polymer ?
#
loop_
_entity_poly.entity_id
_entity_poly.type
_entity_poly.pdbx_seq_one_letter_code
_entity_poly.pdbx_strand_id
1 'polypeptide(L)'
;SHSQRFSPPRSQGAGAESSQSPGRSLLPRRARPAASDMPNFAGTWKMKSSENFDELLKALGVNAMLRKVAVAAASKPHVEIRQDGDQFYIKTSTTVRTTEINFKVGESFEEETVDGRKCRSLATWENENKIYCKQTLIEGEGPETYWTRELANDELILTFGADDVVCTRIYVRE
;
A
#
# COMPACT_ATOMS: atom_id res chain seq x y z
N SER A 1 -35.88 -66.00 2.90
CA SER A 1 -35.44 -67.42 2.85
C SER A 1 -34.67 -67.60 1.55
N HIS A 2 -33.40 -67.96 1.47
CA HIS A 2 -32.53 -68.74 2.32
C HIS A 2 -31.07 -68.31 2.04
N SER A 3 -30.26 -68.19 3.09
CA SER A 3 -28.82 -67.89 3.03
C SER A 3 -28.02 -68.98 2.33
N GLN A 4 -26.94 -68.64 1.61
CA GLN A 4 -25.69 -69.41 1.63
C GLN A 4 -24.46 -68.50 1.40
N ARG A 5 -23.45 -68.72 2.24
CA ARG A 5 -22.12 -68.08 2.28
C ARG A 5 -21.22 -68.70 1.22
N PHE A 6 -20.27 -67.96 0.66
CA PHE A 6 -18.94 -68.48 0.30
C PHE A 6 -17.91 -67.33 0.27
N SER A 7 -16.80 -67.53 0.99
CA SER A 7 -15.60 -66.66 1.04
C SER A 7 -14.61 -67.02 -0.10
N PRO A 8 -13.56 -66.22 -0.36
CA PRO A 8 -13.13 -65.86 -1.72
C PRO A 8 -11.87 -66.60 -2.20
N PRO A 9 -11.40 -66.32 -3.43
CA PRO A 9 -9.99 -66.45 -3.76
C PRO A 9 -9.30 -65.11 -4.03
N ARG A 10 -8.07 -65.00 -3.51
CA ARG A 10 -7.03 -64.03 -3.90
C ARG A 10 -6.64 -64.26 -5.36
N SER A 11 -6.47 -63.18 -6.12
CA SER A 11 -5.61 -63.16 -7.31
C SER A 11 -4.80 -61.85 -7.32
N GLN A 12 -3.55 -61.98 -7.76
CA GLN A 12 -2.49 -60.98 -7.76
C GLN A 12 -2.59 -60.08 -9.00
N GLY A 13 -2.07 -58.85 -8.89
CA GLY A 13 -1.21 -58.30 -9.95
C GLY A 13 -1.67 -57.01 -10.66
N ALA A 14 -0.89 -55.96 -10.41
CA ALA A 14 -0.41 -54.94 -11.35
C ALA A 14 -1.37 -53.86 -11.89
N GLY A 15 -0.90 -52.60 -11.80
CA GLY A 15 -1.44 -51.48 -12.56
C GLY A 15 -1.41 -50.16 -11.79
N ALA A 16 -0.22 -49.59 -11.61
CA ALA A 16 -0.06 -48.22 -11.15
C ALA A 16 -0.39 -47.27 -12.32
N GLU A 17 -1.48 -46.50 -12.22
CA GLU A 17 -1.72 -45.36 -13.10
C GLU A 17 -1.59 -44.07 -12.29
N SER A 18 -0.54 -43.33 -12.65
CA SER A 18 -0.16 -42.04 -12.11
C SER A 18 -0.89 -40.95 -12.92
N SER A 19 -1.90 -40.33 -12.33
CA SER A 19 -2.45 -39.08 -12.87
C SER A 19 -1.58 -37.91 -12.40
N GLN A 20 -0.62 -37.51 -13.25
CA GLN A 20 0.13 -36.26 -13.12
C GLN A 20 -0.75 -35.09 -13.57
N SER A 21 -1.17 -34.26 -12.63
CA SER A 21 -1.66 -32.90 -12.91
C SER A 21 -0.50 -32.02 -13.37
N PRO A 22 -0.69 -31.12 -14.36
CA PRO A 22 0.41 -30.32 -14.91
C PRO A 22 0.91 -29.30 -13.89
N GLY A 23 2.23 -29.20 -13.79
CA GLY A 23 2.95 -28.33 -12.88
C GLY A 23 2.52 -26.87 -13.01
N ARG A 24 1.93 -26.34 -11.93
CA ARG A 24 1.75 -24.91 -11.74
C ARG A 24 3.14 -24.33 -11.51
N SER A 25 3.68 -23.63 -12.51
CA SER A 25 4.88 -22.82 -12.38
C SER A 25 4.68 -21.83 -11.23
N LEU A 26 5.22 -22.17 -10.06
CA LEU A 26 5.32 -21.28 -8.92
C LEU A 26 6.51 -20.38 -9.20
N LEU A 27 6.24 -19.20 -9.78
CA LEU A 27 7.18 -18.10 -9.66
C LEU A 27 7.58 -18.00 -8.17
N PRO A 28 8.88 -17.89 -7.85
CA PRO A 28 9.29 -17.76 -6.46
C PRO A 28 8.60 -16.52 -5.90
N ARG A 29 7.72 -16.71 -4.90
CA ARG A 29 7.32 -15.63 -4.01
C ARG A 29 8.63 -15.08 -3.45
N ARG A 30 9.04 -13.88 -3.88
CA ARG A 30 10.26 -13.25 -3.37
C ARG A 30 10.24 -13.35 -1.85
N ALA A 31 11.27 -13.96 -1.29
CA ALA A 31 11.43 -14.06 0.14
C ALA A 31 11.54 -12.63 0.72
N ARG A 32 10.90 -12.41 1.87
CA ARG A 32 10.94 -11.14 2.60
C ARG A 32 12.41 -10.79 2.93
N PRO A 33 12.84 -9.53 2.80
CA PRO A 33 14.16 -9.10 3.28
C PRO A 33 14.32 -9.40 4.77
N ALA A 34 15.53 -9.79 5.19
CA ALA A 34 15.85 -9.88 6.61
C ALA A 34 15.78 -8.49 7.26
N ALA A 35 15.55 -8.42 8.57
CA ALA A 35 15.38 -7.14 9.29
C ALA A 35 16.57 -6.16 9.15
N SER A 36 17.77 -6.65 8.78
CA SER A 36 18.98 -5.87 8.53
C SER A 36 19.04 -5.20 7.15
N ASP A 37 18.22 -5.63 6.19
CA ASP A 37 18.24 -5.15 4.80
C ASP A 37 16.97 -4.35 4.44
N MET A 38 16.14 -4.00 5.43
CA MET A 38 14.93 -3.22 5.17
C MET A 38 15.26 -1.74 4.92
N PRO A 39 14.57 -1.10 3.96
CA PRO A 39 14.69 0.34 3.75
C PRO A 39 14.33 1.11 5.01
N ASN A 40 15.14 2.10 5.37
CA ASN A 40 14.93 2.93 6.55
C ASN A 40 14.27 4.26 6.19
N PHE A 41 12.93 4.29 6.27
CA PHE A 41 12.12 5.49 6.10
C PHE A 41 12.10 6.38 7.34
N ALA A 42 12.53 5.85 8.51
CA ALA A 42 12.43 6.57 9.77
C ALA A 42 13.24 7.88 9.72
N GLY A 43 12.70 8.92 10.33
CA GLY A 43 13.31 10.23 10.43
C GLY A 43 12.35 11.37 10.15
N THR A 44 12.92 12.57 10.13
CA THR A 44 12.23 13.81 9.83
C THR A 44 12.53 14.24 8.41
N TRP A 45 11.49 14.68 7.70
CA TRP A 45 11.52 14.97 6.28
C TRP A 45 10.88 16.33 6.02
N LYS A 46 11.58 17.17 5.26
CA LYS A 46 11.11 18.48 4.79
C LYS A 46 10.89 18.46 3.30
N MET A 47 9.81 19.10 2.84
CA MET A 47 9.48 19.12 1.41
C MET A 47 10.47 20.01 0.64
N LYS A 48 11.05 19.44 -0.41
CA LYS A 48 11.93 20.12 -1.37
C LYS A 48 11.13 20.64 -2.58
N SER A 49 10.21 19.85 -3.10
CA SER A 49 9.36 20.23 -4.24
C SER A 49 7.99 19.56 -4.17
N SER A 50 7.01 20.15 -4.85
CA SER A 50 5.67 19.62 -5.04
C SER A 50 5.16 19.98 -6.43
N GLU A 51 4.69 18.99 -7.17
CA GLU A 51 4.17 19.14 -8.52
C GLU A 51 2.71 18.64 -8.57
N ASN A 52 1.87 19.36 -9.31
CA ASN A 52 0.49 18.96 -9.62
C ASN A 52 -0.49 18.79 -8.42
N PHE A 53 -0.17 19.36 -7.24
CA PHE A 53 -1.03 19.22 -6.06
C PHE A 53 -2.40 19.89 -6.21
N ASP A 54 -2.49 21.05 -6.88
CA ASP A 54 -3.78 21.72 -7.14
C ASP A 54 -4.66 20.88 -8.09
N GLU A 55 -4.09 20.29 -9.13
CA GLU A 55 -4.83 19.43 -10.06
C GLU A 55 -5.29 18.13 -9.38
N LEU A 56 -4.49 17.54 -8.49
CA LEU A 56 -4.93 16.40 -7.67
C LEU A 56 -6.17 16.78 -6.84
N LEU A 57 -6.12 17.90 -6.12
CA LEU A 57 -7.25 18.36 -5.32
C LEU A 57 -8.49 18.65 -6.20
N LYS A 58 -8.29 19.15 -7.41
CA LYS A 58 -9.36 19.38 -8.38
C LYS A 58 -9.98 18.07 -8.87
N ALA A 59 -9.17 17.04 -9.15
CA ALA A 59 -9.66 15.70 -9.50
C ALA A 59 -10.45 15.06 -8.35
N LEU A 60 -10.07 15.34 -7.11
CA LEU A 60 -10.83 14.95 -5.91
C LEU A 60 -12.12 15.76 -5.69
N GLY A 61 -12.45 16.71 -6.58
CA GLY A 61 -13.67 17.52 -6.50
C GLY A 61 -13.58 18.72 -5.54
N VAL A 62 -12.39 19.07 -5.03
CA VAL A 62 -12.20 20.21 -4.13
C VAL A 62 -12.41 21.52 -4.90
N ASN A 63 -13.25 22.41 -4.38
CA ASN A 63 -13.54 23.70 -5.02
C ASN A 63 -12.32 24.64 -5.01
N ALA A 64 -12.26 25.57 -5.98
CA ALA A 64 -11.09 26.41 -6.22
C ALA A 64 -10.63 27.27 -5.02
N MET A 65 -11.57 27.72 -4.18
CA MET A 65 -11.22 28.51 -2.99
C MET A 65 -10.50 27.65 -1.95
N LEU A 66 -11.04 26.45 -1.66
CA LEU A 66 -10.43 25.51 -0.72
C LEU A 66 -9.08 24.99 -1.22
N ARG A 67 -8.92 24.77 -2.54
CA ARG A 67 -7.64 24.33 -3.10
C ARG A 67 -6.53 25.35 -2.89
N LYS A 68 -6.79 26.64 -3.09
CA LYS A 68 -5.81 27.71 -2.81
C LYS A 68 -5.35 27.69 -1.36
N VAL A 69 -6.28 27.52 -0.43
CA VAL A 69 -5.97 27.40 1.01
C VAL A 69 -5.15 26.14 1.28
N ALA A 70 -5.53 24.99 0.72
CA ALA A 70 -4.83 23.72 0.90
C ALA A 70 -3.40 23.75 0.32
N VAL A 71 -3.20 24.32 -0.87
CA VAL A 71 -1.88 24.50 -1.50
C VAL A 71 -1.00 25.40 -0.63
N ALA A 72 -1.53 26.51 -0.13
CA ALA A 72 -0.80 27.40 0.76
C ALA A 72 -0.44 26.71 2.08
N ALA A 73 -1.38 25.98 2.67
CA ALA A 73 -1.19 25.29 3.95
C ALA A 73 -0.18 24.15 3.87
N ALA A 74 -0.22 23.40 2.76
CA ALA A 74 0.66 22.27 2.49
C ALA A 74 1.92 22.68 1.69
N SER A 75 2.30 23.96 1.72
CA SER A 75 3.49 24.47 1.01
C SER A 75 4.81 24.12 1.71
N LYS A 76 4.77 23.87 3.03
CA LYS A 76 5.93 23.46 3.84
C LYS A 76 5.52 22.39 4.86
N PRO A 77 5.09 21.20 4.42
CA PRO A 77 4.73 20.14 5.32
C PRO A 77 5.98 19.58 5.99
N HIS A 78 5.87 19.30 7.28
CA HIS A 78 6.85 18.56 8.05
C HIS A 78 6.35 17.13 8.23
N VAL A 79 7.15 16.15 7.82
CA VAL A 79 6.79 14.73 7.91
C VAL A 79 7.74 14.02 8.87
N GLU A 80 7.19 13.40 9.91
CA GLU A 80 7.92 12.52 10.82
C GLU A 80 7.48 11.08 10.56
N ILE A 81 8.45 10.20 10.33
CA ILE A 81 8.22 8.77 10.14
C ILE A 81 8.94 8.01 11.26
N ARG A 82 8.21 7.12 11.94
CA ARG A 82 8.79 6.08 12.79
C ARG A 82 8.49 4.73 12.16
N GLN A 83 9.52 3.88 12.10
CA GLN A 83 9.44 2.58 11.48
C GLN A 83 10.02 1.54 12.44
N ASP A 84 9.26 0.47 12.69
CA ASP A 84 9.70 -0.74 13.38
C ASP A 84 9.39 -1.94 12.48
N GLY A 85 10.36 -2.31 11.66
CA GLY A 85 10.19 -3.27 10.58
C GLY A 85 9.09 -2.88 9.59
N ASP A 86 7.99 -3.64 9.58
CA ASP A 86 6.80 -3.38 8.75
C ASP A 86 5.77 -2.46 9.43
N GLN A 87 5.98 -2.08 10.69
CA GLN A 87 5.10 -1.16 11.41
C GLN A 87 5.55 0.28 11.17
N PHE A 88 4.62 1.11 10.72
CA PHE A 88 4.84 2.52 10.43
C PHE A 88 3.93 3.40 11.28
N TYR A 89 4.50 4.48 11.78
CA TYR A 89 3.79 5.66 12.24
C TYR A 89 4.24 6.84 11.39
N ILE A 90 3.29 7.58 10.84
CA ILE A 90 3.58 8.75 10.01
C ILE A 90 2.74 9.91 10.49
N LYS A 91 3.43 10.99 10.86
CA LYS A 91 2.85 12.26 11.24
C LYS A 91 3.17 13.30 10.17
N THR A 92 2.14 13.88 9.58
CA THR A 92 2.26 14.97 8.62
C THR A 92 1.68 16.24 9.24
N SER A 93 2.52 17.26 9.43
CA SER A 93 2.12 18.55 10.00
C SER A 93 2.19 19.63 8.94
N THR A 94 1.07 20.31 8.70
CA THR A 94 0.95 21.49 7.83
C THR A 94 0.59 22.70 8.68
N THR A 95 0.52 23.90 8.10
CA THR A 95 0.14 25.10 8.87
C THR A 95 -1.32 25.08 9.35
N VAL A 96 -2.17 24.23 8.76
CA VAL A 96 -3.62 24.18 9.06
C VAL A 96 -4.04 22.88 9.72
N ARG A 97 -3.39 21.76 9.38
CA ARG A 97 -3.79 20.43 9.85
C ARG A 97 -2.57 19.57 10.15
N THR A 98 -2.67 18.79 11.22
CA THR A 98 -1.78 17.67 11.51
C THR A 98 -2.58 16.38 11.36
N THR A 99 -2.03 15.43 10.61
CA THR A 99 -2.58 14.08 10.46
C THR A 99 -1.57 13.05 10.94
N GLU A 100 -2.08 11.97 11.52
CA GLU A 100 -1.27 10.87 12.05
C GLU A 100 -1.89 9.55 11.61
N ILE A 101 -1.08 8.67 11.01
CA ILE A 101 -1.50 7.32 10.63
C ILE A 101 -0.57 6.29 11.25
N ASN A 102 -1.15 5.18 11.70
CA ASN A 102 -0.44 4.00 12.18
C ASN A 102 -0.89 2.82 11.33
N PHE A 103 0.04 2.13 10.68
CA PHE A 103 -0.29 0.99 9.86
C PHE A 103 0.85 -0.02 9.84
N LYS A 104 0.51 -1.26 9.52
CA LYS A 104 1.47 -2.32 9.26
C LYS A 104 1.36 -2.75 7.81
N VAL A 105 2.48 -2.85 7.12
CA VAL A 105 2.51 -3.26 5.71
C VAL A 105 1.92 -4.67 5.58
N GLY A 106 0.95 -4.82 4.66
CA GLY A 106 0.18 -6.04 4.46
C GLY A 106 -1.13 -6.14 5.25
N GLU A 107 -1.42 -5.18 6.14
CA GLU A 107 -2.64 -5.15 6.93
C GLU A 107 -3.49 -3.92 6.56
N SER A 108 -4.81 -4.09 6.51
CA SER A 108 -5.72 -2.98 6.20
C SER A 108 -5.91 -2.07 7.41
N PHE A 109 -5.96 -0.77 7.19
CA PHE A 109 -6.18 0.25 8.23
C PHE A 109 -7.16 1.32 7.73
N GLU A 110 -7.65 2.16 8.64
CA GLU A 110 -8.50 3.31 8.29
C GLU A 110 -7.69 4.60 8.34
N GLU A 111 -7.89 5.45 7.34
CA GLU A 111 -7.30 6.79 7.28
C GLU A 111 -8.25 7.76 6.55
N GLU A 112 -7.79 8.99 6.32
CA GLU A 112 -8.48 9.94 5.45
C GLU A 112 -7.70 10.15 4.15
N THR A 113 -8.40 10.29 3.05
CA THR A 113 -7.83 10.79 1.79
C THR A 113 -7.31 12.23 1.97
N VAL A 114 -6.54 12.73 1.00
CA VAL A 114 -5.97 14.10 1.04
C VAL A 114 -7.04 15.18 1.19
N ASP A 115 -8.24 14.95 0.65
CA ASP A 115 -9.39 15.85 0.76
C ASP A 115 -10.27 15.61 2.02
N GLY A 116 -9.90 14.64 2.87
CA GLY A 116 -10.51 14.41 4.18
C GLY A 116 -11.67 13.41 4.20
N ARG A 117 -11.85 12.59 3.15
CA ARG A 117 -12.86 11.52 3.15
C ARG A 117 -12.30 10.27 3.82
N LYS A 118 -13.12 9.60 4.64
CA LYS A 118 -12.72 8.36 5.31
C LYS A 118 -12.54 7.23 4.29
N CYS A 119 -11.42 6.53 4.38
CA CYS A 119 -11.10 5.41 3.51
C CYS A 119 -10.47 4.25 4.29
N ARG A 120 -10.64 3.05 3.75
CA ARG A 120 -9.87 1.87 4.12
C ARG A 120 -8.68 1.75 3.18
N SER A 121 -7.51 1.59 3.77
CA SER A 121 -6.24 1.58 3.06
C SER A 121 -5.51 0.25 3.26
N LEU A 122 -4.76 -0.16 2.24
CA LEU A 122 -3.89 -1.33 2.29
C LEU A 122 -2.53 -0.96 1.71
N ALA A 123 -1.52 -0.89 2.59
CA ALA A 123 -0.14 -0.64 2.20
C ALA A 123 0.59 -1.96 1.90
N THR A 124 1.35 -1.99 0.82
CA THR A 124 2.12 -3.15 0.35
C THR A 124 3.48 -2.70 -0.19
N TRP A 125 4.51 -3.51 0.01
CA TRP A 125 5.80 -3.35 -0.68
C TRP A 125 5.61 -3.62 -2.17
N GLU A 126 5.81 -2.60 -3.01
CA GLU A 126 5.84 -2.77 -4.48
C GLU A 126 7.22 -3.26 -4.91
N ASN A 127 8.27 -2.77 -4.26
CA ASN A 127 9.63 -3.25 -4.38
C ASN A 127 10.38 -3.03 -3.05
N GLU A 128 11.70 -3.22 -3.05
CA GLU A 128 12.54 -3.12 -1.86
C GLU A 128 12.50 -1.74 -1.20
N ASN A 129 12.36 -0.66 -1.97
CA ASN A 129 12.45 0.71 -1.48
C ASN A 129 11.14 1.50 -1.63
N LYS A 130 10.04 0.84 -2.04
CA LYS A 130 8.78 1.50 -2.39
C LYS A 130 7.57 0.82 -1.78
N ILE A 131 6.80 1.61 -1.04
CA ILE A 131 5.49 1.25 -0.54
C ILE A 131 4.44 1.83 -1.50
N TYR A 132 3.50 0.99 -1.92
CA TYR A 132 2.27 1.39 -2.57
C TYR A 132 1.10 1.18 -1.62
N CYS A 133 0.17 2.13 -1.56
CA CYS A 133 -1.04 2.01 -0.77
C CYS A 133 -2.27 2.34 -1.58
N LYS A 134 -3.16 1.35 -1.73
CA LYS A 134 -4.49 1.56 -2.30
C LYS A 134 -5.41 2.11 -1.21
N GLN A 135 -6.18 3.14 -1.54
CA GLN A 135 -7.22 3.68 -0.69
C GLN A 135 -8.59 3.35 -1.30
N THR A 136 -9.57 3.06 -0.46
CA THR A 136 -10.95 2.77 -0.88
C THR A 136 -11.90 3.46 0.07
N LEU A 137 -12.77 4.33 -0.45
CA LEU A 137 -13.69 5.09 0.39
C LEU A 137 -14.60 4.15 1.21
N ILE A 138 -14.82 4.50 2.48
CA ILE A 138 -15.74 3.74 3.34
C ILE A 138 -17.19 4.07 2.97
N GLU A 139 -17.45 5.33 2.62
CA GLU A 139 -18.76 5.84 2.23
C GLU A 139 -18.64 6.70 0.98
N GLY A 140 -19.67 6.60 0.12
CA GLY A 140 -19.78 7.38 -1.12
C GLY A 140 -19.01 6.79 -2.30
N GLU A 141 -19.04 7.54 -3.40
CA GLU A 141 -18.31 7.25 -4.63
C GLU A 141 -17.26 8.33 -4.89
N GLY A 142 -16.26 8.01 -5.69
CA GLY A 142 -15.18 8.93 -6.01
C GLY A 142 -14.11 8.29 -6.87
N PRO A 143 -13.09 9.07 -7.25
CA PRO A 143 -11.95 8.57 -8.02
C PRO A 143 -11.23 7.45 -7.26
N GLU A 144 -10.58 6.54 -7.99
CA GLU A 144 -9.67 5.59 -7.36
C GLU A 144 -8.44 6.36 -6.87
N THR A 145 -8.15 6.29 -5.56
CA THR A 145 -7.00 6.99 -4.97
C THR A 145 -5.96 6.03 -4.42
N TYR A 146 -4.71 6.47 -4.48
CA TYR A 146 -3.58 5.77 -3.92
C TYR A 146 -2.48 6.74 -3.49
N TRP A 147 -1.56 6.25 -2.67
CA TRP A 147 -0.31 6.93 -2.42
C TRP A 147 0.88 5.98 -2.47
N THR A 148 2.05 6.50 -2.81
CA THR A 148 3.32 5.78 -2.72
C THR A 148 4.33 6.53 -1.88
N ARG A 149 5.26 5.79 -1.27
CA ARG A 149 6.46 6.32 -0.63
C ARG A 149 7.67 5.52 -1.09
N GLU A 150 8.61 6.19 -1.73
CA GLU A 150 9.82 5.58 -2.28
C GLU A 150 11.06 6.27 -1.72
N LEU A 151 12.04 5.50 -1.26
CA LEU A 151 13.38 6.01 -0.97
C LEU A 151 14.26 5.86 -2.21
N ALA A 152 14.76 6.98 -2.71
CA ALA A 152 15.69 6.99 -3.84
C ALA A 152 16.64 8.18 -3.70
N ASN A 153 17.95 7.96 -3.91
CA ASN A 153 18.97 9.01 -3.92
C ASN A 153 18.94 9.93 -2.68
N ASP A 154 18.77 9.35 -1.48
CA ASP A 154 18.62 10.08 -0.21
C ASP A 154 17.38 10.98 -0.10
N GLU A 155 16.45 10.87 -1.05
CA GLU A 155 15.17 11.56 -1.06
C GLU A 155 14.04 10.59 -0.72
N LEU A 156 12.98 11.14 -0.14
CA LEU A 156 11.70 10.49 0.04
C LEU A 156 10.73 11.04 -1.00
N ILE A 157 10.39 10.21 -1.99
CA ILE A 157 9.49 10.54 -3.09
C ILE A 157 8.08 10.05 -2.74
N LEU A 158 7.16 11.00 -2.59
CA LEU A 158 5.73 10.75 -2.38
C LEU A 158 4.99 10.94 -3.69
N THR A 159 4.15 9.98 -4.04
CA THR A 159 3.21 10.10 -5.15
C THR A 159 1.79 9.96 -4.61
N PHE A 160 0.88 10.82 -5.05
CA PHE A 160 -0.54 10.72 -4.78
C PHE A 160 -1.28 10.65 -6.11
N GLY A 161 -2.15 9.66 -6.26
CA GLY A 161 -2.95 9.50 -7.47
C GLY A 161 -4.44 9.63 -7.18
N ALA A 162 -5.16 10.20 -8.12
CA ALA A 162 -6.61 10.18 -8.22
C ALA A 162 -6.97 10.01 -9.71
N ASP A 163 -7.50 8.83 -10.07
CA ASP A 163 -7.69 8.41 -11.47
C ASP A 163 -6.43 8.60 -12.33
N ASP A 164 -6.47 9.45 -13.36
CA ASP A 164 -5.37 9.76 -14.27
C ASP A 164 -4.44 10.87 -13.77
N VAL A 165 -4.81 11.56 -12.68
CA VAL A 165 -4.03 12.67 -12.12
C VAL A 165 -3.04 12.17 -11.08
N VAL A 166 -1.78 12.57 -11.27
CA VAL A 166 -0.68 12.24 -10.37
C VAL A 166 -0.05 13.52 -9.83
N CYS A 167 0.13 13.56 -8.52
CA CYS A 167 0.90 14.58 -7.81
C CYS A 167 2.16 13.94 -7.22
N THR A 168 3.31 14.58 -7.40
CA THR A 168 4.58 14.14 -6.85
C THR A 168 5.12 15.18 -5.88
N ARG A 169 5.61 14.71 -4.74
CA ARG A 169 6.28 15.53 -3.72
C ARG A 169 7.60 14.90 -3.32
N ILE A 170 8.66 15.68 -3.40
CA ILE A 170 10.00 15.22 -3.03
C ILE A 170 10.36 15.83 -1.69
N TYR A 171 10.84 14.98 -0.79
CA TYR A 171 11.30 15.37 0.53
C TYR A 171 12.77 15.00 0.71
N VAL A 172 13.46 15.81 1.47
CA VAL A 172 14.83 15.55 1.92
C VAL A 172 14.84 15.39 3.43
N ARG A 173 15.75 14.57 3.92
CA ARG A 173 15.95 14.39 5.36
C ARG A 173 16.34 15.73 5.99
N GLU A 174 15.76 16.01 7.15
CA GLU A 174 16.16 17.17 7.95
C GLU A 174 17.45 16.93 8.72
#